data_AF-A0AAZ3Q471-F1
#
_entry.id   AF-A0AAZ3Q471-F1
#
_cell.length_a   1.000
_cell.length_b   1.000
_cell.length_c   1.000
_cell.angle_alpha   90.00
_cell.angle_beta   90.00
_cell.angle_gamma   90.00
#
_symmetry.space_group_name_H-M   'P 1'
#
loop_
_entity.id
_entity.type
_entity.pdbx_description
1 polymer ?
#
loop_
_entity_poly.entity_id
_entity_poly.type
_entity_poly.pdbx_seq_one_letter_code
_entity_poly.pdbx_strand_id
1 'polypeptide(L)'
;MSSFSIIENVSVYHGAISKATTEMILGAVGRDGSYLLRDSESLPNTYCLCVLLDVPWNHVVTKEVCQRMPRVQSCHQGKGRQL
;
A
#
# COMPACT_ATOMS: atom_id res chain seq x y z
N MET A 1 -28.42 6.80 14.33
CA MET A 1 -28.11 6.42 12.94
C MET A 1 -26.69 6.81 12.70
N SER A 2 -25.81 5.82 12.75
CA SER A 2 -24.35 5.98 12.75
C SER A 2 -23.95 6.84 11.57
N SER A 3 -23.30 7.97 11.86
CA SER A 3 -22.75 8.87 10.88
C SER A 3 -21.94 8.05 9.89
N PHE A 4 -22.34 8.04 8.62
CA PHE A 4 -21.45 7.68 7.54
C PHE A 4 -20.33 8.72 7.60
N SER A 5 -19.29 8.42 8.39
CA SER A 5 -18.02 9.09 8.30
C SER A 5 -17.50 8.78 6.90
N ILE A 6 -17.91 9.63 5.96
CA ILE A 6 -17.13 9.98 4.77
C ILE A 6 -15.70 10.00 5.28
N ILE A 7 -14.87 9.08 4.77
CA ILE A 7 -13.47 8.94 5.13
C ILE A 7 -12.82 10.28 4.79
N GLU A 8 -12.88 11.19 5.77
CA GLU A 8 -12.37 12.54 5.69
C GLU A 8 -10.86 12.41 5.68
N ASN A 9 -10.29 12.53 4.48
CA ASN A 9 -8.94 13.02 4.23
C ASN A 9 -7.79 12.28 4.93
N VAL A 10 -7.19 11.25 4.31
CA VAL A 10 -5.92 10.69 4.81
C VAL A 10 -4.95 10.36 3.66
N SER A 11 -3.73 10.83 3.86
CA SER A 11 -2.42 10.27 3.51
C SER A 11 -2.31 8.74 3.43
N VAL A 12 -3.12 8.07 2.60
CA VAL A 12 -3.15 6.60 2.47
C VAL A 12 -1.88 6.05 1.82
N TYR A 13 -1.15 6.86 1.04
CA TYR A 13 0.06 6.42 0.36
C TYR A 13 1.32 6.74 1.17
N HIS A 14 2.12 5.71 1.46
CA HIS A 14 3.33 5.80 2.28
C HIS A 14 4.64 5.63 1.49
N GLY A 15 4.60 5.49 0.16
CA GLY A 15 5.80 5.26 -0.64
C GLY A 15 6.42 3.87 -0.42
N ALA A 16 7.73 3.79 -0.55
CA ALA A 16 8.52 2.57 -0.41
C ALA A 16 8.75 2.18 1.06
N ILE A 17 7.68 1.79 1.76
CA ILE A 17 7.76 1.15 3.09
C ILE A 17 7.68 -0.37 2.97
N SER A 18 8.31 -1.08 3.91
CA SER A 18 8.30 -2.54 3.93
C SER A 18 6.97 -3.11 4.43
N LYS A 19 6.72 -4.39 4.13
CA LYS A 19 5.59 -5.13 4.73
C LYS A 19 5.58 -5.09 6.25
N ALA A 20 6.74 -5.27 6.90
CA ALA A 20 6.83 -5.25 8.37
C ALA A 20 6.47 -3.86 8.96
N THR A 21 6.90 -2.79 8.29
CA THR A 21 6.53 -1.42 8.69
C THR A 21 5.03 -1.21 8.56
N THR A 22 4.43 -1.76 7.51
CA THR A 22 2.97 -1.72 7.29
C THR A 22 2.20 -2.45 8.39
N GLU A 23 2.65 -3.65 8.77
CA GLU A 23 2.06 -4.43 9.87
C GLU A 23 2.15 -3.67 11.21
N MET A 24 3.28 -3.02 11.49
CA MET A 24 3.45 -2.20 12.68
C MET A 24 2.51 -1.00 12.70
N ILE A 25 2.41 -0.25 11.59
CA ILE A 25 1.51 0.92 11.49
C ILE A 25 0.06 0.50 11.67
N LEU A 26 -0.38 -0.51 10.92
CA LEU A 26 -1.77 -0.98 11.00
C LEU A 26 -2.08 -1.60 12.36
N GLY A 27 -1.17 -2.40 12.92
CA GLY A 27 -1.31 -2.99 14.25
C GLY A 27 -1.38 -1.94 15.36
N ALA A 28 -0.64 -0.83 15.24
CA ALA A 28 -0.72 0.29 16.17
C ALA A 28 -2.05 1.04 16.08
N VAL A 29 -2.65 1.12 14.88
CA VAL A 29 -4.01 1.67 14.71
C VAL A 29 -5.06 0.75 15.32
N GLY A 30 -4.90 -0.57 15.20
CA GLY A 30 -5.70 -1.57 15.91
C GLY A 30 -7.20 -1.53 15.59
N ARG A 31 -7.58 -0.97 14.44
CA ARG A 31 -8.98 -0.82 14.01
C ARG A 31 -9.25 -1.68 12.78
N ASP A 32 -10.26 -2.52 12.86
CA ASP A 32 -10.70 -3.35 11.73
C ASP A 32 -10.96 -2.50 10.48
N GLY A 33 -10.52 -3.01 9.33
CA GLY A 33 -10.64 -2.34 8.04
C GLY A 33 -9.68 -1.16 7.83
N SER A 34 -8.76 -0.89 8.75
CA SER A 34 -7.69 0.10 8.51
C SER A 34 -6.83 -0.31 7.33
N TYR A 35 -6.46 0.64 6.47
CA TYR A 35 -5.75 0.34 5.24
C TYR A 35 -4.71 1.40 4.87
N LEU A 36 -3.72 1.00 4.07
CA LEU A 36 -2.76 1.89 3.43
C LEU A 36 -2.29 1.35 2.07
N LEU A 37 -1.72 2.25 1.28
CA LEU A 37 -1.06 1.97 -0.01
C LEU A 37 0.44 2.18 0.14
N ARG A 38 1.22 1.32 -0.49
CA ARG A 38 2.69 1.42 -0.56
C ARG A 38 3.20 0.95 -1.92
N ASP A 39 4.47 1.20 -2.21
CA ASP A 39 5.14 0.58 -3.34
C ASP A 39 5.35 -0.92 -3.09
N SER A 40 5.23 -1.72 -4.16
CA SER A 40 5.59 -3.14 -4.12
C SER A 40 7.12 -3.30 -4.06
N GLU A 41 7.58 -4.15 -3.14
CA GLU A 41 8.99 -4.53 -3.03
C GLU A 41 9.43 -5.54 -4.09
N SER A 42 8.46 -6.26 -4.69
CA SER A 42 8.68 -7.36 -5.64
C SER A 42 8.49 -6.92 -7.10
N LEU A 43 7.56 -6.00 -7.36
CA LEU A 43 7.15 -5.60 -8.70
C LEU A 43 7.31 -4.08 -8.90
N PRO A 44 8.12 -3.63 -9.88
CA PRO A 44 8.22 -2.22 -10.19
C PRO A 44 6.88 -1.66 -10.68
N ASN A 45 6.63 -0.38 -10.41
CA ASN A 45 5.45 0.37 -10.85
C ASN A 45 4.11 -0.25 -10.40
N THR A 46 4.15 -1.04 -9.33
CA THR A 46 3.01 -1.75 -8.75
C THR A 46 2.83 -1.30 -7.32
N TYR A 47 1.58 -1.14 -6.90
CA TYR A 47 1.25 -0.71 -5.56
C TYR A 47 0.71 -1.89 -4.77
N CYS A 48 0.98 -1.91 -3.48
CA CYS A 48 0.39 -2.85 -2.55
C CYS A 48 -0.71 -2.14 -1.76
N LEU A 49 -1.94 -2.65 -1.86
CA LEU A 49 -3.01 -2.34 -0.92
C LEU A 49 -2.89 -3.27 0.29
N CYS A 50 -2.70 -2.69 1.47
CA CYS A 50 -2.59 -3.42 2.72
C CYS A 50 -3.78 -3.07 3.62
N VAL A 51 -4.47 -4.08 4.14
CA VAL A 51 -5.66 -3.92 4.99
C VAL A 51 -5.51 -4.78 6.24
N LEU A 52 -5.80 -4.21 7.42
CA LEU A 52 -5.91 -4.93 8.68
C LEU A 52 -7.29 -5.57 8.80
N LEU A 53 -7.31 -6.87 9.08
CA LEU A 53 -8.51 -7.61 9.43
C LEU A 53 -8.44 -8.01 10.90
N ASP A 54 -9.47 -7.63 11.66
CA ASP A 54 -9.67 -8.03 13.05
C ASP A 54 -10.17 -9.48 13.10
N VAL A 55 -9.21 -10.38 12.97
CA VAL A 55 -9.35 -11.82 13.21
C VAL A 55 -8.58 -12.14 14.50
N PRO A 56 -8.78 -13.32 15.14
CA PRO A 56 -8.13 -13.65 16.43
C PRO A 56 -6.60 -13.49 16.48
N TRP A 57 -5.94 -13.34 15.34
CA TRP A 57 -4.51 -13.14 15.20
C TRP A 57 -4.10 -11.81 14.53
N ASN A 58 -5.02 -10.86 14.32
CA ASN A 58 -4.82 -9.61 13.57
C ASN A 58 -4.05 -9.81 12.26
N HIS A 59 -4.77 -9.99 11.16
CA HIS A 59 -4.16 -10.39 9.91
C HIS A 59 -4.08 -9.23 8.91
N VAL A 60 -2.87 -8.90 8.45
CA VAL A 60 -2.68 -7.92 7.38
C VAL A 60 -2.68 -8.62 6.03
N VAL A 61 -3.69 -8.32 5.22
CA VAL A 61 -3.78 -8.80 3.83
C VAL A 61 -3.12 -7.78 2.92
N THR A 62 -2.22 -8.25 2.07
CA THR A 62 -1.59 -7.43 1.02
C THR A 62 -2.05 -7.91 -0.35
N LYS A 63 -2.56 -7.00 -1.18
CA LYS A 63 -2.83 -7.25 -2.59
C LYS A 63 -2.01 -6.31 -3.46
N GLU A 64 -1.30 -6.88 -4.41
CA GLU A 64 -0.61 -6.13 -5.46
C GLU A 64 -1.62 -5.67 -6.51
N VAL A 65 -1.66 -4.37 -6.75
CA VAL A 65 -2.47 -3.70 -7.75
C VAL A 65 -1.53 -3.07 -8.75
N CYS A 66 -1.47 -3.67 -9.94
CA CYS A 66 -0.75 -3.09 -11.06
C CYS A 66 -1.46 -1.78 -11.45
N GLN A 67 -0.76 -0.65 -11.33
CA GLN A 67 -1.27 0.58 -11.88
C GLN A 67 -1.26 0.46 -13.40
N ARG A 68 -2.44 0.28 -13.99
CA ARG A 68 -2.61 0.49 -15.43
C ARG A 68 -2.55 1.99 -15.69
N MET A 69 -1.32 2.53 -15.69
CA MET A 69 -1.04 3.95 -15.89
C MET A 69 -1.78 4.46 -17.14
N PRO A 70 -2.57 5.54 -17.08
CA PRO A 70 -3.03 6.22 -18.27
C PRO A 70 -1.82 6.89 -18.92
N ARG A 71 -1.26 6.26 -19.97
CA ARG A 71 -0.26 6.79 -20.92
C ARG A 71 0.37 8.15 -20.54
N VAL A 72 1.37 8.19 -19.65
CA VAL A 72 2.37 9.26 -19.65
C VAL A 72 3.75 8.71 -19.29
N GLN A 73 4.55 8.60 -20.35
CA GLN A 73 6.02 8.69 -20.46
C GLN A 73 6.94 7.69 -19.73
N SER A 74 7.43 6.75 -20.55
CA SER A 74 8.80 6.23 -20.59
C SER A 74 9.45 5.85 -19.25
N CYS A 75 9.33 4.56 -18.90
CA CYS A 75 10.34 3.89 -18.11
C CYS A 75 11.67 3.93 -18.88
N HIS A 76 12.50 4.95 -18.69
CA HIS A 76 13.92 4.84 -19.00
C HIS A 76 14.53 3.87 -18.00
N GLN A 77 14.66 2.63 -18.42
CA GLN A 77 15.38 1.58 -17.71
C GLN A 77 16.87 1.93 -17.76
N GLY A 78 17.29 2.80 -16.85
CA GLY A 78 18.70 3.09 -16.59
C GLY A 78 19.37 1.88 -15.96
N LYS A 79 19.87 0.96 -16.80
CA LYS A 79 21.08 0.18 -16.49
C LYS A 79 22.00 0.21 -17.70
N GLY A 80 22.68 1.34 -17.85
CA GLY A 80 23.97 1.35 -18.52
C GLY A 80 24.91 0.43 -17.76
N ARG A 81 25.30 -0.69 -18.38
CA ARG A 81 26.54 -1.36 -18.03
C ARG A 81 27.61 -0.66 -18.85
N GLN A 82 28.35 0.21 -18.18
CA GLN A 82 29.54 0.84 -18.71
C GLN A 82 30.71 -0.14 -18.51
N LEU A 83 31.30 -0.54 -19.64
CA LEU A 83 32.48 -1.39 -19.84
C LEU A 83 32.29 -2.89 -19.63
#